data_AF-A0A9E7IH48-F1
#
_entry.id   AF-A0A9E7IH48-F1
#
_cell.length_a   1.000
_cell.length_b   1.000
_cell.length_c   1.000
_cell.angle_alpha   90.00
_cell.angle_beta   90.00
_cell.angle_gamma   90.00
#
_symmetry.space_group_name_H-M   'P 1'
#
loop_
_entity.id
_entity.type
_entity.pdbx_description
1 polymer ?
#
loop_
_entity_poly.entity_id
_entity_poly.type
_entity_poly.pdbx_seq_one_letter_code
_entity_poly.pdbx_strand_id
1 'polypeptide(L)'
;MNLEASIYTVHASQSTTEVDHTWTVDTTRDRVEDEHPTGYRWYRHLSPHACAATPPASATIASFHIAAPPEGMPLTTRTLPSLRWSPSTPIPLRNPLSSSHPASHWRMGRKHSKPRPISCTVRFRPCIDIHKGKVKQIVGSTLRDSTDGGASALVTNFESDKSPAEFANLYKKDGLKGGHVIMLGADAASQSAAFEALRAYPGGMQVGGGINADNAMNYLEEGASHVIVTSYIFSNGKMDLERLKHLVKMIGKNRLVLDLSCRKKDGKYAIVTDRWQKFSDVILDKETLEFLAKYSDEFLIHGVDVEGKRLGIDEELVMLLGCFSPIPVTYAGGVTTMADLEKIKTAGKEQVDVTVGSALDIFGGDMAYKEVVAWHNKQVMIRQQPS
;
A
#
# COMPACT_ATOMS: atom_id res chain seq x y z
N MET A 1 10.64 9.49 58.63
CA MET A 1 11.22 8.51 57.68
C MET A 1 11.41 9.26 56.38
N ASN A 2 12.66 9.61 56.09
CA ASN A 2 13.05 10.36 54.91
C ASN A 2 13.00 9.43 53.70
N LEU A 3 12.31 9.83 52.64
CA LEU A 3 12.43 9.23 51.32
C LEU A 3 13.23 10.21 50.46
N GLU A 4 14.48 9.84 50.17
CA GLU A 4 15.34 10.52 49.22
C GLU A 4 14.74 10.38 47.80
N ALA A 5 14.56 11.50 47.11
CA ALA A 5 14.31 11.50 45.67
C ALA A 5 15.67 11.56 44.95
N SER A 6 16.01 10.49 44.22
CA SER A 6 17.20 10.46 43.38
C SER A 6 16.98 11.30 42.11
N ILE A 7 17.80 12.33 41.92
CA ILE A 7 17.86 13.14 40.70
C ILE A 7 18.82 12.45 39.73
N TYR A 8 18.37 12.15 38.51
CA TYR A 8 19.25 11.73 37.42
C TYR A 8 19.45 12.88 36.43
N THR A 9 20.69 13.31 36.25
CA THR A 9 21.09 14.29 35.23
C THR A 9 21.59 13.55 34.00
N VAL A 10 20.95 13.75 32.85
CA VAL A 10 21.46 13.27 31.55
C VAL A 10 22.20 14.42 30.87
N HIS A 11 23.52 14.30 30.73
CA HIS A 11 24.32 15.22 29.94
C HIS A 11 24.39 14.75 28.48
N ALA A 12 23.90 15.56 27.54
CA ALA A 12 24.21 15.43 26.12
C ALA A 12 25.06 16.65 25.71
N SER A 13 26.30 16.41 25.25
CA SER A 13 27.23 17.46 24.84
C SER A 13 26.99 17.90 23.39
N GLN A 14 26.47 19.12 23.28
CA GLN A 14 26.62 20.17 22.26
C GLN A 14 27.04 19.84 20.80
N SER A 15 26.21 20.35 19.86
CA SER A 15 26.67 21.38 18.92
C SER A 15 25.53 22.35 18.54
N THR A 16 25.58 23.55 19.14
CA THR A 16 25.11 24.88 18.65
C THR A 16 23.65 25.06 18.20
N THR A 17 22.77 25.43 19.15
CA THR A 17 22.17 26.79 19.36
C THR A 17 21.11 26.65 20.46
N GLU A 18 21.38 27.17 21.66
CA GLU A 18 20.55 27.01 22.88
C GLU A 18 19.34 27.96 22.92
N VAL A 19 18.17 27.40 23.21
CA VAL A 19 17.13 28.03 24.04
C VAL A 19 16.88 27.04 25.17
N ASP A 20 17.22 27.41 26.40
CA ASP A 20 17.07 26.57 27.59
C ASP A 20 15.59 26.46 27.98
N HIS A 21 15.06 25.24 28.05
CA HIS A 21 13.76 24.95 28.64
C HIS A 21 13.95 24.13 29.92
N THR A 22 13.72 24.75 31.08
CA THR A 22 13.61 24.09 32.38
C THR A 22 12.18 23.61 32.62
N TRP A 23 11.98 22.31 32.81
CA TRP A 23 10.70 21.73 33.23
C TRP A 23 10.73 21.42 34.73
N THR A 24 9.76 21.93 35.48
CA THR A 24 9.48 21.49 36.85
C THR A 24 8.15 20.77 36.87
N VAL A 25 8.13 19.52 37.37
CA VAL A 25 6.91 18.72 37.51
C VAL A 25 6.50 18.75 38.98
N ASP A 26 5.46 19.51 39.31
CA ASP A 26 4.78 19.45 40.60
C ASP A 26 3.70 18.35 40.54
N THR A 27 3.87 17.28 41.31
CA THR A 27 2.97 16.12 41.33
C THR A 27 1.75 16.31 42.23
N THR A 28 1.45 17.53 42.68
CA THR A 28 0.30 17.81 43.55
C THR A 28 -0.83 18.60 42.90
N ARG A 29 -0.75 18.95 41.60
CA ARG A 29 -1.82 19.67 40.87
C ARG A 29 -1.94 19.20 39.42
N ASP A 30 -3.14 18.83 38.98
CA ASP A 30 -3.48 18.44 37.59
C ASP A 30 -3.48 19.63 36.61
N ARG A 31 -2.35 20.31 36.42
CA ARG A 31 -2.14 21.34 35.36
C ARG A 31 -0.68 21.39 34.92
N VAL A 32 -0.45 21.47 33.61
CA VAL A 32 0.84 21.84 33.00
C VAL A 32 0.69 23.28 32.49
N GLU A 33 1.54 24.20 32.97
CA GLU A 33 1.61 25.58 32.49
C GLU A 33 2.83 25.73 31.56
N ASP A 34 2.65 26.42 30.44
CA ASP A 34 3.68 26.69 29.44
C ASP A 34 3.64 28.20 29.14
N GLU A 35 4.75 28.92 29.38
CA GLU A 35 4.88 30.35 29.07
C GLU A 35 5.75 30.52 27.81
N HIS A 36 5.10 30.84 26.69
CA HIS A 36 5.77 31.31 25.47
C HIS A 36 5.73 32.85 25.38
N PRO A 37 6.79 33.53 24.92
CA PRO A 37 6.88 34.98 24.86
C PRO A 37 6.19 35.54 23.61
N THR A 38 4.91 35.22 23.40
CA THR A 38 4.03 35.88 22.42
C THR A 38 2.56 35.88 22.87
N GLY A 39 2.26 36.00 24.17
CA GLY A 39 0.95 36.49 24.65
C GLY A 39 -0.34 35.72 24.26
N TYR A 40 -0.27 34.52 23.69
CA TYR A 40 -1.44 33.69 23.39
C TYR A 40 -1.53 32.50 24.35
N ARG A 41 -2.68 32.29 25.00
CA ARG A 41 -2.99 31.12 25.85
C ARG A 41 -3.77 30.06 25.05
N TRP A 42 -3.36 28.80 25.16
CA TRP A 42 -4.09 27.64 24.65
C TRP A 42 -4.44 26.69 25.81
N TYR A 43 -5.68 26.17 25.83
CA TYR A 43 -6.11 25.17 26.81
C TYR A 43 -6.39 23.84 26.09
N ARG A 44 -5.90 22.74 26.65
CA ARG A 44 -6.20 21.36 26.19
C ARG A 44 -6.96 20.63 27.29
N HIS A 45 -8.23 20.29 27.06
CA HIS A 45 -8.99 19.44 27.97
C HIS A 45 -8.75 17.96 27.63
N LEU A 46 -8.33 17.18 28.62
CA LEU A 46 -8.33 15.72 28.59
C LEU A 46 -9.61 15.24 29.31
N SER A 47 -10.37 14.32 28.72
CA SER A 47 -11.52 13.65 29.36
C SER A 47 -11.30 12.14 29.40
N PRO A 48 -11.47 11.47 30.55
CA PRO A 48 -11.61 10.01 30.61
C PRO A 48 -13.08 9.56 30.62
N HIS A 49 -13.31 8.34 30.09
CA HIS A 49 -14.58 7.66 29.84
C HIS A 49 -15.56 7.49 31.02
N ALA A 50 -16.88 7.49 30.74
CA ALA A 50 -17.87 6.57 31.34
C ALA A 50 -19.19 6.48 30.53
N CYS A 51 -19.89 5.36 30.72
CA CYS A 51 -20.93 4.70 29.93
C CYS A 51 -22.34 5.35 29.82
N ALA A 52 -23.03 4.96 28.72
CA ALA A 52 -24.45 4.64 28.54
C ALA A 52 -25.55 5.71 28.78
N ALA A 53 -26.17 6.18 27.68
CA ALA A 53 -27.63 6.19 27.42
C ALA A 53 -27.97 6.86 26.07
N THR A 54 -29.01 6.36 25.41
CA THR A 54 -29.59 6.76 24.10
C THR A 54 -29.94 8.25 23.92
N PRO A 55 -29.97 8.79 22.68
CA PRO A 55 -30.16 10.22 22.43
C PRO A 55 -31.63 10.63 22.20
N PRO A 56 -31.95 11.91 22.36
CA PRO A 56 -32.88 12.53 21.42
C PRO A 56 -32.34 13.79 20.73
N ALA A 57 -32.79 13.90 19.49
CA ALA A 57 -33.00 15.03 18.59
C ALA A 57 -32.43 16.44 18.89
N SER A 58 -31.80 16.97 17.84
CA SER A 58 -31.70 18.38 17.44
C SER A 58 -30.99 19.36 18.39
N ALA A 59 -29.75 19.74 18.02
CA ALA A 59 -29.26 21.10 18.26
C ALA A 59 -28.21 21.50 17.21
N THR A 60 -28.52 22.61 16.56
CA THR A 60 -27.77 23.43 15.61
C THR A 60 -26.35 23.75 16.12
N ILE A 61 -25.32 23.63 15.26
CA ILE A 61 -23.99 24.20 15.53
C ILE A 61 -23.80 25.47 14.72
N ALA A 62 -23.34 26.47 15.47
CA ALA A 62 -23.27 27.88 15.21
C ALA A 62 -22.18 28.29 14.20
N SER A 63 -22.44 29.45 13.59
CA SER A 63 -21.58 30.22 12.71
C SER A 63 -20.27 30.64 13.38
N PHE A 64 -19.15 30.45 12.70
CA PHE A 64 -17.86 31.05 13.07
C PHE A 64 -17.86 32.54 12.72
N HIS A 65 -17.52 33.40 13.69
CA HIS A 65 -17.16 34.80 13.45
C HIS A 65 -15.63 34.91 13.42
N ILE A 66 -15.09 35.43 12.32
CA ILE A 66 -13.69 35.84 12.20
C ILE A 66 -13.60 37.33 12.55
N ALA A 67 -12.72 37.66 13.49
CA ALA A 67 -12.42 39.04 13.89
C ALA A 67 -11.59 39.77 12.81
N ALA A 68 -11.91 41.06 12.59
CA ALA A 68 -11.29 41.93 11.61
C ALA A 68 -9.84 42.34 11.97
N PRO A 69 -8.95 42.58 10.98
CA PRO A 69 -7.62 43.14 11.20
C PRO A 69 -7.61 44.69 11.24
N PRO A 70 -6.57 45.33 11.83
CA PRO A 70 -6.49 46.78 12.03
C PRO A 70 -6.09 47.55 10.76
N GLU A 71 -6.54 48.81 10.68
CA GLU A 71 -6.36 49.76 9.57
C GLU A 71 -4.99 50.46 9.53
N GLY A 72 -4.49 50.76 8.32
CA GLY A 72 -3.35 51.68 8.09
C GLY A 72 -2.69 51.64 6.68
N MET A 73 -3.32 52.29 5.68
CA MET A 73 -2.87 52.91 4.38
C MET A 73 -1.59 52.48 3.60
N PRO A 74 -1.43 52.81 2.28
CA PRO A 74 -2.37 53.21 1.22
C PRO A 74 -2.37 52.30 -0.03
N LEU A 75 -3.44 52.36 -0.82
CA LEU A 75 -3.62 51.62 -2.08
C LEU A 75 -3.00 52.36 -3.27
N THR A 76 -2.14 51.68 -4.04
CA THR A 76 -1.77 52.07 -5.39
C THR A 76 -2.60 51.28 -6.40
N THR A 77 -3.38 51.99 -7.21
CA THR A 77 -4.21 51.42 -8.28
C THR A 77 -3.38 51.24 -9.54
N ARG A 78 -3.39 50.03 -10.12
CA ARG A 78 -2.90 49.77 -11.47
C ARG A 78 -3.96 49.01 -12.26
N THR A 79 -4.49 49.70 -13.27
CA THR A 79 -5.51 49.28 -14.23
C THR A 79 -4.96 48.24 -15.22
N LEU A 80 -5.80 47.28 -15.61
CA LEU A 80 -5.61 46.42 -16.77
C LEU A 80 -6.86 46.46 -17.69
N PRO A 81 -6.71 46.31 -19.02
CA PRO A 81 -7.73 46.75 -19.97
C PRO A 81 -8.79 45.69 -20.28
N SER A 82 -10.02 46.15 -20.44
CA SER A 82 -11.18 45.40 -20.93
C SER A 82 -11.08 45.14 -22.44
N LEU A 83 -11.22 43.88 -22.87
CA LEU A 83 -11.42 43.52 -24.27
C LEU A 83 -12.93 43.47 -24.59
N ARG A 84 -13.31 44.34 -25.55
CA ARG A 84 -14.65 44.49 -26.11
C ARG A 84 -15.06 43.28 -26.95
N TRP A 85 -16.34 42.93 -26.88
CA TRP A 85 -17.05 42.14 -27.87
C TRP A 85 -17.80 43.08 -28.82
N SER A 86 -17.75 42.82 -30.13
CA SER A 86 -18.54 43.50 -31.15
C SER A 86 -19.31 42.47 -32.01
N PRO A 87 -20.58 42.74 -32.40
CA PRO A 87 -21.44 41.80 -33.12
C PRO A 87 -21.74 42.22 -34.58
N SER A 88 -21.98 41.25 -35.49
CA SER A 88 -22.64 41.45 -36.81
C SER A 88 -22.78 40.11 -37.57
N THR A 89 -23.98 39.53 -37.73
CA THR A 89 -24.99 39.60 -38.83
C THR A 89 -24.87 38.52 -39.95
N PRO A 90 -25.97 38.12 -40.65
CA PRO A 90 -26.21 36.73 -41.08
C PRO A 90 -26.57 36.49 -42.59
N ILE A 91 -26.82 35.22 -42.98
CA ILE A 91 -27.59 34.67 -44.17
C ILE A 91 -26.78 34.48 -45.51
N PRO A 92 -27.09 33.57 -46.50
CA PRO A 92 -28.15 32.54 -46.70
C PRO A 92 -27.74 31.11 -47.17
N LEU A 93 -28.80 30.26 -47.21
CA LEU A 93 -29.02 28.94 -47.83
C LEU A 93 -28.45 28.64 -49.24
N ARG A 94 -28.07 27.37 -49.46
CA ARG A 94 -28.22 26.62 -50.72
C ARG A 94 -28.32 25.10 -50.45
N ASN A 95 -29.29 24.45 -51.10
CA ASN A 95 -29.50 23.00 -51.27
C ASN A 95 -29.29 22.66 -52.77
N PRO A 96 -29.33 21.41 -53.29
CA PRO A 96 -29.32 20.06 -52.66
C PRO A 96 -28.33 19.07 -53.35
N LEU A 97 -28.22 17.82 -52.88
CA LEU A 97 -28.39 16.58 -53.71
C LEU A 97 -28.09 15.27 -52.93
N SER A 98 -29.00 14.33 -53.17
CA SER A 98 -29.11 12.91 -52.83
C SER A 98 -27.86 12.11 -52.41
N SER A 99 -28.00 11.32 -51.35
CA SER A 99 -28.04 9.85 -51.50
C SER A 99 -28.61 9.18 -50.23
N SER A 100 -29.50 8.25 -50.47
CA SER A 100 -30.27 7.43 -49.54
C SER A 100 -29.41 6.38 -48.85
N HIS A 101 -29.37 6.33 -47.52
CA HIS A 101 -29.11 5.10 -46.74
C HIS A 101 -29.85 5.16 -45.39
N PRO A 102 -30.35 4.02 -44.88
CA PRO A 102 -31.33 4.00 -43.79
C PRO A 102 -30.72 4.28 -42.43
N ALA A 103 -31.45 5.05 -41.62
CA ALA A 103 -31.14 5.36 -40.24
C ALA A 103 -31.16 4.07 -39.39
N SER A 104 -29.98 3.54 -39.07
CA SER A 104 -29.81 2.67 -37.90
C SER A 104 -29.57 3.57 -36.68
N HIS A 105 -30.57 3.60 -35.80
CA HIS A 105 -30.51 4.24 -34.49
C HIS A 105 -29.40 3.58 -33.64
N TRP A 106 -28.19 4.11 -33.69
CA TRP A 106 -27.16 3.82 -32.69
C TRP A 106 -27.57 4.51 -31.39
N ARG A 107 -28.38 3.83 -30.57
CA ARG A 107 -28.46 4.17 -29.14
C ARG A 107 -27.07 3.89 -28.56
N MET A 108 -26.30 4.96 -28.34
CA MET A 108 -25.15 4.99 -27.45
C MET A 108 -25.63 4.72 -26.02
N GLY A 109 -25.94 3.46 -25.72
CA GLY A 109 -26.16 3.00 -24.37
C GLY A 109 -24.83 3.02 -23.64
N ARG A 110 -24.58 4.06 -22.84
CA ARG A 110 -23.60 4.00 -21.77
C ARG A 110 -24.03 2.89 -20.81
N LYS A 111 -23.60 1.66 -21.06
CA LYS A 111 -23.63 0.60 -20.06
C LYS A 111 -22.66 1.02 -18.96
N HIS A 112 -23.19 1.73 -17.96
CA HIS A 112 -22.57 1.73 -16.65
C HIS A 112 -22.66 0.26 -16.19
N SER A 113 -21.56 -0.47 -16.34
CA SER A 113 -21.41 -1.75 -15.67
C SER A 113 -21.60 -1.47 -14.19
N LYS A 114 -22.70 -1.97 -13.60
CA LYS A 114 -22.87 -1.93 -12.16
C LYS A 114 -21.59 -2.49 -11.53
N PRO A 115 -21.01 -1.86 -10.50
CA PRO A 115 -19.89 -2.47 -9.77
C PRO A 115 -20.35 -3.87 -9.36
N ARG A 116 -19.53 -4.88 -9.66
CA ARG A 116 -19.80 -6.24 -9.21
C ARG A 116 -19.92 -6.19 -7.68
N PRO A 117 -20.88 -6.88 -7.05
CA PRO A 117 -20.92 -6.93 -5.60
C PRO A 117 -19.56 -7.45 -5.14
N ILE A 118 -18.83 -6.62 -4.41
CA ILE A 118 -17.53 -7.02 -3.87
C ILE A 118 -17.87 -8.04 -2.79
N SER A 119 -17.76 -9.33 -3.11
CA SER A 119 -17.98 -10.38 -2.13
C SER A 119 -16.75 -10.41 -1.22
N CYS A 120 -16.90 -9.80 -0.04
CA CYS A 120 -15.92 -9.71 1.03
C CYS A 120 -15.54 -11.11 1.55
N THR A 121 -14.36 -11.61 1.15
CA THR A 121 -13.72 -12.75 1.80
C THR A 121 -12.22 -12.62 1.66
N VAL A 122 -11.53 -12.48 2.78
CA VAL A 122 -10.07 -12.40 2.85
C VAL A 122 -9.44 -13.74 2.51
N ARG A 123 -8.40 -13.72 1.69
CA ARG A 123 -7.64 -14.90 1.30
C ARG A 123 -6.23 -14.85 1.84
N PHE A 124 -5.76 -16.01 2.31
CA PHE A 124 -4.34 -16.30 2.36
C PHE A 124 -3.78 -16.46 0.93
N ARG A 125 -2.71 -15.71 0.62
CA ARG A 125 -1.97 -15.70 -0.65
C ARG A 125 -0.56 -16.19 -0.35
N PRO A 126 -0.17 -17.41 -0.75
CA PRO A 126 1.10 -17.99 -0.34
C PRO A 126 2.30 -17.35 -1.06
N CYS A 127 3.50 -17.46 -0.50
CA CYS A 127 4.73 -16.93 -1.10
C CYS A 127 5.78 -18.02 -1.35
N ILE A 128 6.69 -17.74 -2.28
CA ILE A 128 7.93 -18.49 -2.54
C ILE A 128 9.01 -17.47 -2.89
N ASP A 129 9.87 -17.13 -1.92
CA ASP A 129 11.00 -16.24 -2.20
C ASP A 129 12.23 -17.06 -2.59
N ILE A 130 12.84 -16.72 -3.72
CA ILE A 130 13.91 -17.49 -4.34
C ILE A 130 15.20 -16.67 -4.31
N HIS A 131 16.28 -17.26 -3.82
CA HIS A 131 17.62 -16.68 -3.90
C HIS A 131 18.66 -17.77 -4.21
N LYS A 132 19.42 -17.58 -5.29
CA LYS A 132 20.42 -18.54 -5.80
C LYS A 132 19.80 -19.93 -6.04
N GLY A 133 18.62 -19.96 -6.65
CA GLY A 133 17.89 -21.19 -6.98
C GLY A 133 17.22 -21.91 -5.81
N LYS A 134 17.30 -21.39 -4.58
CA LYS A 134 16.68 -22.00 -3.40
C LYS A 134 15.57 -21.15 -2.82
N VAL A 135 14.58 -21.81 -2.21
CA VAL A 135 13.53 -21.13 -1.44
C VAL A 135 14.13 -20.65 -0.12
N LYS A 136 14.03 -19.35 0.14
CA LYS A 136 14.52 -18.72 1.37
C LYS A 136 13.45 -17.84 1.99
N GLN A 137 13.59 -17.55 3.27
CA GLN A 137 12.93 -16.41 3.90
C GLN A 137 14.00 -15.46 4.42
N ILE A 138 13.90 -14.18 4.07
CA ILE A 138 14.85 -13.15 4.48
C ILE A 138 14.20 -12.16 5.44
N VAL A 139 15.03 -11.49 6.25
CA VAL A 139 14.59 -10.25 6.91
C VAL A 139 14.68 -9.14 5.88
N GLY A 140 13.54 -8.63 5.45
CA GLY A 140 13.47 -7.73 4.30
C GLY A 140 14.42 -6.54 4.35
N SER A 141 14.67 -5.96 5.54
CA SER A 141 15.52 -4.78 5.72
C SER A 141 17.02 -5.03 5.52
N THR A 142 17.41 -6.25 5.14
CA THR A 142 18.81 -6.66 4.95
C THR A 142 19.25 -6.76 3.49
N LEU A 143 18.36 -6.47 2.53
CA LEU A 143 18.71 -6.33 1.14
C LEU A 143 19.60 -5.07 0.96
N ARG A 144 20.91 -5.23 0.87
CA ARG A 144 21.85 -4.19 0.38
C ARG A 144 22.47 -4.65 -0.94
N ASP A 145 22.57 -3.74 -1.91
CA ASP A 145 23.42 -3.97 -3.08
C ASP A 145 24.88 -3.97 -2.62
N SER A 146 25.61 -5.03 -2.93
CA SER A 146 27.06 -5.04 -2.76
C SER A 146 27.68 -4.29 -3.94
N THR A 147 27.71 -2.95 -3.87
CA THR A 147 28.48 -2.16 -4.84
C THR A 147 29.98 -2.15 -4.52
N ASP A 148 30.38 -2.62 -3.34
CA ASP A 148 31.78 -2.66 -2.91
C ASP A 148 32.18 -4.05 -2.43
N GLY A 149 32.51 -4.98 -3.34
CA GLY A 149 33.43 -6.14 -3.15
C GLY A 149 33.32 -7.06 -1.91
N GLY A 150 32.37 -6.83 -1.02
CA GLY A 150 32.19 -7.49 0.25
C GLY A 150 30.76 -7.97 0.31
N ALA A 151 30.59 -9.28 0.46
CA ALA A 151 29.31 -9.92 0.58
C ALA A 151 28.50 -9.26 1.70
N SER A 152 27.55 -8.39 1.35
CA SER A 152 26.54 -7.98 2.32
C SER A 152 25.71 -9.22 2.63
N ALA A 153 25.92 -9.79 3.81
CA ALA A 153 25.27 -11.02 4.23
C ALA A 153 23.77 -10.77 4.36
N LEU A 154 23.00 -11.22 3.37
CA LEU A 154 21.54 -11.37 3.50
C LEU A 154 21.26 -12.19 4.76
N VAL A 155 20.55 -11.58 5.72
CA VAL A 155 20.15 -12.31 6.92
C VAL A 155 19.01 -13.23 6.52
N THR A 156 19.34 -14.52 6.45
CA THR A 156 18.44 -15.59 6.06
C THR A 156 17.79 -16.13 7.33
N ASN A 157 16.47 -16.00 7.44
CA ASN A 157 15.69 -16.64 8.50
C ASN A 157 15.56 -18.15 8.27
N PHE A 158 15.52 -18.56 7.00
CA PHE A 158 15.32 -19.95 6.61
C PHE A 158 15.81 -20.19 5.18
N GLU A 159 16.38 -21.37 4.94
CA GLU A 159 16.65 -21.91 3.62
C GLU A 159 16.03 -23.32 3.57
N SER A 160 15.22 -23.58 2.56
CA SER A 160 14.54 -24.88 2.41
C SER A 160 15.38 -25.87 1.62
N ASP A 161 15.32 -27.14 2.01
CA ASP A 161 15.77 -28.25 1.16
C ASP A 161 14.74 -28.64 0.10
N LYS A 162 13.48 -28.18 0.23
CA LYS A 162 12.43 -28.40 -0.77
C LYS A 162 12.60 -27.47 -1.95
N SER A 163 12.33 -27.99 -3.13
CA SER A 163 12.30 -27.24 -4.38
C SER A 163 11.13 -26.24 -4.44
N PRO A 164 11.25 -25.16 -5.23
CA PRO A 164 10.13 -24.26 -5.52
C PRO A 164 8.89 -24.98 -6.09
N ALA A 165 9.10 -26.01 -6.90
CA ALA A 165 8.03 -26.84 -7.46
C ALA A 165 7.26 -27.62 -6.38
N GLU A 166 7.93 -28.10 -5.33
CA GLU A 166 7.27 -28.77 -4.21
C GLU A 166 6.36 -27.81 -3.42
N PHE A 167 6.80 -26.58 -3.18
CA PHE A 167 5.94 -25.56 -2.57
C PHE A 167 4.74 -25.20 -3.47
N ALA A 168 4.98 -24.98 -4.76
CA ALA A 168 3.89 -24.69 -5.70
C ALA A 168 2.86 -25.84 -5.80
N ASN A 169 3.32 -27.11 -5.77
CA ASN A 169 2.44 -28.28 -5.74
C ASN A 169 1.67 -28.41 -4.42
N LEU A 170 2.28 -28.06 -3.29
CA LEU A 170 1.59 -27.97 -2.00
C LEU A 170 0.44 -26.97 -2.08
N TYR A 171 0.72 -25.75 -2.54
CA TYR A 171 -0.30 -24.70 -2.69
C TYR A 171 -1.40 -25.08 -3.68
N LYS A 172 -1.04 -25.77 -4.77
CA LYS A 172 -1.97 -26.34 -5.74
C LYS A 172 -2.91 -27.37 -5.13
N LYS A 173 -2.37 -28.29 -4.34
CA LYS A 173 -3.14 -29.32 -3.64
C LYS A 173 -4.17 -28.69 -2.69
N ASP A 174 -3.81 -27.57 -2.06
CA ASP A 174 -4.68 -26.84 -1.13
C ASP A 174 -5.57 -25.79 -1.83
N GLY A 175 -5.50 -25.68 -3.16
CA GLY A 175 -6.35 -24.79 -3.95
C GLY A 175 -6.04 -23.30 -3.81
N LEU A 176 -4.89 -22.94 -3.23
CA LEU A 176 -4.48 -21.56 -3.01
C LEU A 176 -4.04 -20.93 -4.34
N LYS A 177 -4.61 -19.77 -4.72
CA LYS A 177 -4.27 -19.08 -5.98
C LYS A 177 -3.83 -17.64 -5.76
N GLY A 178 -3.06 -17.14 -6.72
CA GLY A 178 -2.46 -15.81 -6.74
C GLY A 178 -1.45 -15.58 -5.61
N GLY A 179 -0.83 -16.67 -5.15
CA GLY A 179 0.42 -16.58 -4.42
C GLY A 179 1.56 -16.10 -5.31
N HIS A 180 2.61 -15.53 -4.72
CA HIS A 180 3.72 -14.93 -5.45
C HIS A 180 5.01 -15.74 -5.34
N VAL A 181 5.73 -15.81 -6.45
CA VAL A 181 7.11 -16.29 -6.55
C VAL A 181 8.00 -15.08 -6.76
N ILE A 182 8.86 -14.74 -5.80
CA ILE A 182 9.70 -13.54 -5.87
C ILE A 182 11.16 -13.94 -6.01
N MET A 183 11.79 -13.55 -7.13
CA MET A 183 13.23 -13.71 -7.30
C MET A 183 13.96 -12.55 -6.59
N LEU A 184 14.75 -12.89 -5.58
CA LEU A 184 15.59 -11.95 -4.82
C LEU A 184 16.95 -11.69 -5.48
N GLY A 185 17.23 -12.34 -6.61
CA GLY A 185 18.45 -12.18 -7.40
C GLY A 185 18.17 -12.41 -8.88
N ALA A 186 18.98 -11.78 -9.74
CA ALA A 186 18.86 -11.90 -11.20
C ALA A 186 19.67 -13.07 -11.80
N ASP A 187 20.14 -13.99 -10.97
CA ASP A 187 20.95 -15.12 -11.40
C ASP A 187 20.10 -16.19 -12.12
N ALA A 188 20.74 -16.91 -13.06
CA ALA A 188 20.07 -17.93 -13.86
C ALA A 188 19.46 -19.07 -13.01
N ALA A 189 20.05 -19.37 -11.85
CA ALA A 189 19.50 -20.39 -10.97
C ALA A 189 18.17 -19.92 -10.34
N SER A 190 18.08 -18.67 -9.90
CA SER A 190 16.83 -18.07 -9.41
C SER A 190 15.76 -18.02 -10.49
N GLN A 191 16.12 -17.71 -11.75
CA GLN A 191 15.20 -17.75 -12.87
C GLN A 191 14.70 -19.18 -13.17
N SER A 192 15.59 -20.18 -13.22
CA SER A 192 15.20 -21.58 -13.43
C SER A 192 14.25 -22.07 -12.33
N ALA A 193 14.57 -21.76 -11.08
CA ALA A 193 13.76 -22.07 -9.91
C ALA A 193 12.37 -21.41 -9.97
N ALA A 194 12.27 -20.18 -10.48
CA ALA A 194 10.97 -19.53 -10.70
C ALA A 194 10.14 -20.28 -11.75
N PHE A 195 10.73 -20.66 -12.90
CA PHE A 195 10.03 -21.45 -13.92
C PHE A 195 9.57 -22.80 -13.40
N GLU A 196 10.35 -23.48 -12.57
CA GLU A 196 9.95 -24.74 -11.92
C GLU A 196 8.67 -24.58 -11.09
N ALA A 197 8.58 -23.52 -10.28
CA ALA A 197 7.37 -23.22 -9.49
C ALA A 197 6.16 -22.91 -10.40
N LEU A 198 6.36 -22.08 -11.44
CA LEU A 198 5.31 -21.67 -12.37
C LEU A 198 4.74 -22.86 -13.15
N ARG A 199 5.61 -23.74 -13.66
CA ARG A 199 5.22 -24.95 -14.40
C ARG A 199 4.53 -25.99 -13.51
N ALA A 200 4.86 -26.06 -12.22
CA ALA A 200 4.19 -26.94 -11.27
C ALA A 200 2.72 -26.52 -11.02
N TYR A 201 2.45 -25.21 -11.04
CA TYR A 201 1.11 -24.67 -10.88
C TYR A 201 0.74 -23.60 -11.93
N PRO A 202 0.51 -23.99 -13.19
CA PRO A 202 0.19 -23.06 -14.27
C PRO A 202 -1.10 -22.29 -13.97
N GLY A 203 -1.03 -20.97 -14.09
CA GLY A 203 -2.11 -20.03 -13.78
C GLY A 203 -2.43 -19.92 -12.27
N GLY A 204 -1.68 -20.60 -11.40
CA GLY A 204 -1.88 -20.57 -9.95
C GLY A 204 -1.05 -19.50 -9.25
N MET A 205 0.14 -19.23 -9.76
CA MET A 205 1.13 -18.33 -9.13
C MET A 205 1.36 -17.05 -9.95
N GLN A 206 1.81 -16.00 -9.27
CA GLN A 206 2.30 -14.74 -9.82
C GLN A 206 3.83 -14.72 -9.70
N VAL A 207 4.54 -13.92 -10.49
CA VAL A 207 6.01 -13.86 -10.42
C VAL A 207 6.56 -12.44 -10.43
N GLY A 208 7.50 -12.16 -9.54
CA GLY A 208 8.20 -10.87 -9.42
C GLY A 208 9.71 -11.03 -9.27
N GLY A 209 10.42 -9.91 -9.28
CA GLY A 209 11.89 -9.86 -9.22
C GLY A 209 12.51 -9.66 -10.61
N GLY A 210 12.97 -8.44 -10.90
CA GLY A 210 13.63 -8.13 -12.18
C GLY A 210 12.72 -8.18 -13.41
N ILE A 211 11.40 -8.21 -13.24
CA ILE A 211 10.43 -8.19 -14.34
C ILE A 211 10.48 -6.84 -15.06
N ASN A 212 10.52 -6.89 -16.39
CA ASN A 212 10.50 -5.73 -17.28
C ASN A 212 9.77 -6.06 -18.60
N ALA A 213 9.71 -5.07 -19.50
CA ALA A 213 9.09 -5.22 -20.81
C ALA A 213 9.63 -6.39 -21.64
N ASP A 214 10.94 -6.64 -21.58
CA ASP A 214 11.61 -7.62 -22.44
C ASP A 214 11.38 -9.06 -21.98
N ASN A 215 11.15 -9.28 -20.68
CA ASN A 215 11.04 -10.63 -20.11
C ASN A 215 9.62 -11.02 -19.64
N ALA A 216 8.70 -10.06 -19.47
CA ALA A 216 7.39 -10.33 -18.86
C ALA A 216 6.58 -11.39 -19.61
N MET A 217 6.58 -11.37 -20.94
CA MET A 217 5.80 -12.33 -21.73
C MET A 217 6.28 -13.77 -21.52
N ASN A 218 7.60 -13.97 -21.46
CA ASN A 218 8.19 -15.29 -21.26
C ASN A 218 7.72 -15.91 -19.93
N TYR A 219 7.67 -15.14 -18.85
CA TYR A 219 7.14 -15.63 -17.57
C TYR A 219 5.66 -16.01 -17.61
N LEU A 220 4.85 -15.27 -18.37
CA LEU A 220 3.42 -15.59 -18.56
C LEU A 220 3.26 -16.89 -19.37
N GLU A 221 4.07 -17.08 -20.42
CA GLU A 221 4.10 -18.30 -21.23
C GLU A 221 4.54 -19.52 -20.42
N GLU A 222 5.44 -19.32 -19.45
CA GLU A 222 5.92 -20.35 -18.52
C GLU A 222 4.93 -20.68 -17.40
N GLY A 223 3.74 -20.08 -17.41
CA GLY A 223 2.62 -20.45 -16.54
C GLY A 223 2.32 -19.46 -15.43
N ALA A 224 2.97 -18.29 -15.37
CA ALA A 224 2.54 -17.24 -14.45
C ALA A 224 1.13 -16.74 -14.81
N SER A 225 0.28 -16.59 -13.80
CA SER A 225 -1.02 -15.92 -13.95
C SER A 225 -0.84 -14.42 -14.20
N HIS A 226 0.13 -13.81 -13.49
CA HIS A 226 0.48 -12.41 -13.55
C HIS A 226 1.98 -12.24 -13.38
N VAL A 227 2.49 -11.13 -13.88
CA VAL A 227 3.80 -10.62 -13.47
C VAL A 227 3.64 -9.49 -12.46
N ILE A 228 4.58 -9.41 -11.51
CA ILE A 228 4.64 -8.43 -10.44
C ILE A 228 5.77 -7.46 -10.75
N VAL A 229 5.48 -6.17 -10.73
CA VAL A 229 6.45 -5.13 -11.11
C VAL A 229 6.52 -4.02 -10.05
N THR A 230 7.77 -3.67 -9.73
CA THR A 230 8.14 -2.59 -8.81
C THR A 230 9.19 -1.71 -9.47
N SER A 231 10.47 -2.09 -9.39
CA SER A 231 11.61 -1.25 -9.79
C SER A 231 11.65 -0.87 -11.27
N TYR A 232 11.03 -1.63 -12.18
CA TYR A 232 11.03 -1.25 -13.60
C TYR A 232 10.25 0.04 -13.87
N ILE A 233 9.16 0.28 -13.13
CA ILE A 233 8.29 1.46 -13.28
C ILE A 233 8.65 2.60 -12.33
N PHE A 234 9.71 2.46 -11.54
CA PHE A 234 10.26 3.52 -10.70
C PHE A 234 11.71 3.79 -11.09
N SER A 235 12.05 5.06 -11.31
CA SER A 235 13.42 5.49 -11.59
C SER A 235 13.71 6.72 -10.75
N ASN A 236 14.78 6.66 -9.95
CA ASN A 236 15.20 7.75 -9.07
C ASN A 236 14.10 8.27 -8.12
N GLY A 237 13.24 7.39 -7.60
CA GLY A 237 12.14 7.78 -6.72
C GLY A 237 10.95 8.43 -7.45
N LYS A 238 10.91 8.37 -8.79
CA LYS A 238 9.79 8.84 -9.60
C LYS A 238 9.19 7.71 -10.40
N MET A 239 7.88 7.70 -10.51
CA MET A 239 7.18 6.72 -11.34
C MET A 239 7.36 7.06 -12.82
N ASP A 240 7.80 6.09 -13.61
CA ASP A 240 7.88 6.15 -15.06
C ASP A 240 6.58 5.61 -15.67
N LEU A 241 5.66 6.54 -15.92
CA LEU A 241 4.33 6.20 -16.46
C LEU A 241 4.41 5.64 -17.90
N GLU A 242 5.41 6.03 -18.68
CA GLU A 242 5.53 5.54 -20.06
C GLU A 242 5.99 4.08 -20.07
N ARG A 243 6.90 3.68 -19.17
CA ARG A 243 7.23 2.26 -18.95
C ARG A 243 6.02 1.44 -18.50
N LEU A 244 5.23 1.97 -17.56
CA LEU A 244 4.01 1.31 -17.10
C LEU A 244 3.01 1.11 -18.25
N LYS A 245 2.72 2.17 -19.03
CA LYS A 245 1.83 2.09 -20.19
C LYS A 245 2.35 1.11 -21.25
N HIS A 246 3.65 1.13 -21.50
CA HIS A 246 4.29 0.24 -22.46
C HIS A 246 4.12 -1.22 -22.05
N LEU A 247 4.42 -1.56 -20.79
CA LEU A 247 4.23 -2.90 -20.26
C LEU A 247 2.77 -3.34 -20.36
N VAL A 248 1.82 -2.50 -19.90
CA VAL A 248 0.39 -2.79 -19.96
C VAL A 248 -0.10 -3.02 -21.40
N LYS A 249 0.43 -2.27 -22.37
CA LYS A 249 0.11 -2.48 -23.79
C LYS A 249 0.51 -3.87 -24.27
N MET A 250 1.61 -4.43 -23.76
CA MET A 250 2.12 -5.73 -24.18
C MET A 250 1.41 -6.91 -23.50
N ILE A 251 1.24 -6.86 -22.19
CA ILE A 251 0.72 -8.02 -21.42
C ILE A 251 -0.76 -7.88 -21.04
N GLY A 252 -1.32 -6.68 -21.17
CA GLY A 252 -2.65 -6.33 -20.66
C GLY A 252 -2.67 -6.11 -19.14
N LYS A 253 -3.48 -5.16 -18.68
CA LYS A 253 -3.57 -4.84 -17.24
C LYS A 253 -4.01 -6.03 -16.38
N ASN A 254 -4.84 -6.92 -16.93
CA ASN A 254 -5.38 -8.10 -16.24
C ASN A 254 -4.34 -9.22 -15.97
N ARG A 255 -3.06 -8.94 -16.23
CA ARG A 255 -1.91 -9.83 -15.96
C ARG A 255 -0.79 -9.09 -15.24
N LEU A 256 -1.05 -7.89 -14.74
CA LEU A 256 -0.08 -7.06 -14.04
C LEU A 256 -0.50 -6.85 -12.59
N VAL A 257 0.42 -7.17 -11.68
CA VAL A 257 0.36 -6.78 -10.28
C VAL A 257 1.40 -5.69 -10.03
N LEU A 258 1.00 -4.62 -9.34
CA LEU A 258 1.95 -3.61 -8.88
C LEU A 258 2.34 -3.91 -7.44
N ASP A 259 3.63 -4.13 -7.22
CA ASP A 259 4.20 -4.26 -5.88
C ASP A 259 4.69 -2.88 -5.41
N LEU A 260 4.09 -2.39 -4.32
CA LEU A 260 4.37 -1.08 -3.73
C LEU A 260 4.78 -1.28 -2.27
N SER A 261 6.09 -1.18 -2.03
CA SER A 261 6.61 -1.12 -0.67
C SER A 261 6.34 0.24 -0.06
N CYS A 262 5.73 0.27 1.12
CA CYS A 262 5.25 1.48 1.76
C CYS A 262 5.91 1.68 3.13
N ARG A 263 6.25 2.94 3.44
CA ARG A 263 6.82 3.33 4.73
C ARG A 263 6.19 4.62 5.22
N LYS A 264 5.92 4.70 6.52
CA LYS A 264 5.30 5.89 7.11
C LYS A 264 6.33 7.00 7.27
N LYS A 265 5.99 8.20 6.80
CA LYS A 265 6.78 9.42 6.93
C LYS A 265 5.84 10.60 7.13
N ASP A 266 6.05 11.38 8.18
CA ASP A 266 5.27 12.58 8.49
C ASP A 266 3.75 12.34 8.50
N GLY A 267 3.32 11.20 9.07
CA GLY A 267 1.92 10.80 9.17
C GLY A 267 1.29 10.25 7.89
N LYS A 268 2.05 10.10 6.79
CA LYS A 268 1.58 9.56 5.52
C LYS A 268 2.40 8.34 5.09
N TYR A 269 1.80 7.43 4.32
CA TYR A 269 2.54 6.34 3.71
C TYR A 269 3.10 6.79 2.38
N ALA A 270 4.41 6.71 2.22
CA ALA A 270 5.10 6.97 0.96
C ALA A 270 5.60 5.66 0.37
N ILE A 271 5.54 5.54 -0.96
CA ILE A 271 6.12 4.41 -1.67
C ILE A 271 7.64 4.54 -1.60
N VAL A 272 8.32 3.48 -1.20
CA VAL A 272 9.78 3.40 -1.13
C VAL A 272 10.29 2.45 -2.20
N THR A 273 11.43 2.83 -2.78
CA THR A 273 12.09 2.15 -3.89
C THR A 273 13.54 1.85 -3.50
N ASP A 274 14.30 1.20 -4.38
CA ASP A 274 15.70 0.85 -4.15
C ASP A 274 15.91 0.06 -2.84
N ARG A 275 15.24 -1.10 -2.73
CA ARG A 275 15.28 -1.97 -1.53
C ARG A 275 14.91 -1.21 -0.24
N TRP A 276 13.90 -0.34 -0.34
CA TRP A 276 13.35 0.47 0.75
C TRP A 276 14.24 1.60 1.26
N GLN A 277 15.30 1.93 0.53
CA GLN A 277 16.24 2.96 0.93
C GLN A 277 15.82 4.35 0.44
N LYS A 278 15.07 4.44 -0.66
CA LYS A 278 14.71 5.72 -1.28
C LYS A 278 13.21 5.96 -1.27
N PHE A 279 12.78 6.97 -0.51
CA PHE A 279 11.43 7.50 -0.59
C PHE A 279 11.17 8.07 -1.98
N SER A 280 10.03 7.70 -2.56
CA SER A 280 9.50 8.35 -3.75
C SER A 280 8.65 9.58 -3.37
N ASP A 281 8.36 10.42 -4.36
CA ASP A 281 7.42 11.54 -4.20
C ASP A 281 5.94 11.06 -4.24
N VAL A 282 5.71 9.74 -4.30
CA VAL A 282 4.38 9.15 -4.43
C VAL A 282 3.86 8.73 -3.06
N ILE A 283 2.77 9.36 -2.63
CA ILE A 283 2.04 9.02 -1.41
C ILE A 283 1.03 7.93 -1.74
N LEU A 284 0.90 6.94 -0.85
CA LEU A 284 -0.15 5.96 -0.94
C LEU A 284 -1.44 6.54 -0.33
N ASP A 285 -2.34 6.95 -1.20
CA ASP A 285 -3.68 7.46 -0.86
C ASP A 285 -4.72 6.93 -1.85
N LYS A 286 -5.98 7.38 -1.69
CA LYS A 286 -7.10 6.97 -2.52
C LYS A 286 -6.87 7.31 -3.99
N GLU A 287 -6.48 8.54 -4.28
CA GLU A 287 -6.28 9.05 -5.63
C GLU A 287 -5.18 8.27 -6.36
N THR A 288 -4.09 7.94 -5.65
CA THR A 288 -2.99 7.14 -6.18
C THR A 288 -3.43 5.70 -6.47
N LEU A 289 -4.15 5.05 -5.54
CA LEU A 289 -4.69 3.70 -5.75
C LEU A 289 -5.68 3.65 -6.93
N GLU A 290 -6.59 4.63 -7.03
CA GLU A 290 -7.53 4.76 -8.16
C GLU A 290 -6.82 5.00 -9.49
N PHE A 291 -5.74 5.78 -9.49
CA PHE A 291 -4.94 6.01 -10.68
C PHE A 291 -4.23 4.74 -11.13
N LEU A 292 -3.52 4.06 -10.22
CA LEU A 292 -2.72 2.86 -10.53
C LEU A 292 -3.59 1.65 -10.91
N ALA A 293 -4.80 1.55 -10.39
CA ALA A 293 -5.76 0.50 -10.72
C ALA A 293 -6.24 0.54 -12.19
N LYS A 294 -6.01 1.65 -12.90
CA LYS A 294 -6.25 1.73 -14.34
C LYS A 294 -5.28 0.87 -15.14
N TYR A 295 -4.12 0.56 -14.55
CA TYR A 295 -2.99 -0.11 -15.20
C TYR A 295 -2.74 -1.53 -14.69
N SER A 296 -3.34 -1.93 -13.58
CA SER A 296 -3.11 -3.23 -12.93
C SER A 296 -4.40 -3.98 -12.63
N ASP A 297 -4.26 -5.29 -12.39
CA ASP A 297 -5.35 -6.16 -11.94
C ASP A 297 -5.38 -6.25 -10.41
N GLU A 298 -4.22 -6.21 -9.77
CA GLU A 298 -4.09 -6.31 -8.30
C GLU A 298 -2.92 -5.47 -7.77
N PHE A 299 -2.94 -5.22 -6.46
CA PHE A 299 -1.83 -4.66 -5.70
C PHE A 299 -1.20 -5.70 -4.76
N LEU A 300 0.12 -5.66 -4.64
CA LEU A 300 0.87 -6.29 -3.56
C LEU A 300 1.53 -5.17 -2.73
N ILE A 301 1.16 -5.03 -1.46
CA ILE A 301 1.59 -3.89 -0.65
C ILE A 301 2.41 -4.39 0.54
N HIS A 302 3.67 -3.96 0.59
CA HIS A 302 4.60 -4.34 1.65
C HIS A 302 4.66 -3.27 2.74
N GLY A 303 4.44 -3.67 4.00
CA GLY A 303 4.64 -2.82 5.17
C GLY A 303 6.09 -2.87 5.65
N VAL A 304 6.95 -2.00 5.12
CA VAL A 304 8.42 -2.07 5.30
C VAL A 304 8.86 -2.06 6.75
N ASP A 305 8.19 -1.29 7.61
CA ASP A 305 8.61 -1.15 9.00
C ASP A 305 8.39 -2.44 9.82
N VAL A 306 7.53 -3.36 9.36
CA VAL A 306 7.18 -4.62 10.06
C VAL A 306 7.55 -5.90 9.28
N GLU A 307 7.87 -5.80 7.99
CA GLU A 307 8.13 -6.96 7.13
C GLU A 307 9.34 -7.79 7.58
N GLY A 308 9.13 -9.11 7.73
CA GLY A 308 10.18 -10.06 8.10
C GLY A 308 10.70 -9.92 9.54
N LYS A 309 10.19 -8.97 10.33
CA LYS A 309 10.64 -8.70 11.71
C LYS A 309 9.83 -9.42 12.78
N ARG A 310 8.68 -10.00 12.42
CA ARG A 310 7.73 -10.64 13.37
C ARG A 310 7.35 -9.71 14.54
N LEU A 311 7.04 -8.43 14.25
CA LEU A 311 6.69 -7.41 15.25
C LEU A 311 5.19 -7.06 15.28
N GLY A 312 4.36 -7.86 14.62
CA GLY A 312 2.95 -7.54 14.39
C GLY A 312 2.73 -6.74 13.11
N ILE A 313 1.46 -6.63 12.72
CA ILE A 313 1.03 -5.99 11.46
C ILE A 313 0.99 -4.47 11.58
N ASP A 314 1.04 -3.78 10.43
CA ASP A 314 0.73 -2.37 10.33
C ASP A 314 -0.79 -2.18 10.10
N GLU A 315 -1.55 -2.08 11.20
CA GLU A 315 -3.02 -1.98 11.18
C GLU A 315 -3.50 -0.71 10.46
N GLU A 316 -2.78 0.40 10.54
CA GLU A 316 -3.14 1.66 9.88
C GLU A 316 -3.02 1.54 8.35
N LEU A 317 -1.95 0.93 7.87
CA LEU A 317 -1.78 0.65 6.44
C LEU A 317 -2.87 -0.29 5.93
N VAL A 318 -3.17 -1.36 6.66
CA VAL A 318 -4.24 -2.30 6.28
C VAL A 318 -5.60 -1.61 6.23
N MET A 319 -5.90 -0.72 7.18
CA MET A 319 -7.13 0.08 7.18
C MET A 319 -7.21 1.02 5.96
N LEU A 320 -6.12 1.69 5.61
CA LEU A 320 -6.03 2.54 4.42
C LEU A 320 -6.37 1.72 3.16
N LEU A 321 -5.77 0.55 3.00
CA LEU A 321 -6.01 -0.35 1.86
C LEU A 321 -7.46 -0.81 1.79
N GLY A 322 -8.03 -1.25 2.92
CA GLY A 322 -9.42 -1.70 3.00
C GLY A 322 -10.44 -0.60 2.71
N CYS A 323 -10.09 0.66 2.97
CA CYS A 323 -10.95 1.80 2.66
C CYS A 323 -10.88 2.24 1.20
N PHE A 324 -9.70 2.14 0.57
CA PHE A 324 -9.42 2.90 -0.64
C PHE A 324 -8.99 2.07 -1.84
N SER A 325 -8.59 0.80 -1.68
CA SER A 325 -8.20 -0.01 -2.84
C SER A 325 -9.42 -0.34 -3.72
N PRO A 326 -9.43 0.07 -5.01
CA PRO A 326 -10.54 -0.20 -5.92
C PRO A 326 -10.43 -1.58 -6.61
N ILE A 327 -9.31 -2.27 -6.44
CA ILE A 327 -8.98 -3.58 -7.01
C ILE A 327 -8.44 -4.49 -5.89
N PRO A 328 -8.36 -5.82 -6.10
CA PRO A 328 -7.80 -6.72 -5.10
C PRO A 328 -6.42 -6.28 -4.63
N VAL A 329 -6.20 -6.38 -3.32
CA VAL A 329 -4.93 -6.01 -2.69
C VAL A 329 -4.51 -7.08 -1.70
N THR A 330 -3.24 -7.46 -1.77
CA THR A 330 -2.60 -8.36 -0.79
C THR A 330 -1.63 -7.56 0.06
N TYR A 331 -1.80 -7.63 1.38
CA TYR A 331 -0.86 -7.07 2.35
C TYR A 331 0.24 -8.09 2.69
N ALA A 332 1.49 -7.61 2.68
CA ALA A 332 2.68 -8.37 3.02
C ALA A 332 3.46 -7.68 4.16
N GLY A 333 3.58 -8.35 5.30
CA GLY A 333 4.46 -7.91 6.39
C GLY A 333 3.92 -8.19 7.78
N GLY A 334 4.81 -8.38 8.74
CA GLY A 334 4.50 -8.31 10.17
C GLY A 334 3.71 -9.45 10.81
N VAL A 335 3.02 -10.32 10.04
CA VAL A 335 2.22 -11.43 10.59
C VAL A 335 3.08 -12.37 11.45
N THR A 336 2.59 -12.67 12.66
CA THR A 336 3.23 -13.56 13.63
C THR A 336 2.33 -14.66 14.15
N THR A 337 1.02 -14.40 14.21
CA THR A 337 0.04 -15.30 14.84
C THR A 337 -1.25 -15.38 14.03
N MET A 338 -2.09 -16.38 14.33
CA MET A 338 -3.45 -16.47 13.76
C MET A 338 -4.31 -15.25 14.11
N ALA A 339 -4.07 -14.60 15.26
CA ALA A 339 -4.80 -13.40 15.67
C ALA A 339 -4.53 -12.21 14.74
N ASP A 340 -3.32 -12.13 14.16
CA ASP A 340 -3.00 -11.09 13.18
C ASP A 340 -3.83 -11.22 11.90
N LEU A 341 -4.19 -12.45 11.50
CA LEU A 341 -5.06 -12.68 10.34
C LEU A 341 -6.47 -12.12 10.57
N GLU A 342 -7.01 -12.29 11.79
CA GLU A 342 -8.32 -11.73 12.15
C GLU A 342 -8.28 -10.20 12.27
N LYS A 343 -7.17 -9.64 12.75
CA LYS A 343 -6.96 -8.19 12.74
C LYS A 343 -6.87 -7.62 11.33
N ILE A 344 -6.12 -8.26 10.43
CA ILE A 344 -6.07 -7.85 9.01
C ILE A 344 -7.47 -7.90 8.40
N LYS A 345 -8.21 -8.99 8.65
CA LYS A 345 -9.58 -9.12 8.18
C LYS A 345 -10.47 -7.97 8.66
N THR A 346 -10.41 -7.64 9.95
CA THR A 346 -11.23 -6.60 10.56
C THR A 346 -10.82 -5.21 10.08
N ALA A 347 -9.54 -4.85 10.18
CA ALA A 347 -8.99 -3.55 9.78
C ALA A 347 -9.15 -3.32 8.28
N GLY A 348 -8.89 -4.35 7.48
CA GLY A 348 -9.00 -4.33 6.02
C GLY A 348 -10.44 -4.41 5.50
N LYS A 349 -11.44 -4.41 6.39
CA LYS A 349 -12.87 -4.47 6.06
C LYS A 349 -13.22 -5.66 5.16
N GLU A 350 -12.51 -6.77 5.35
CA GLU A 350 -12.63 -8.00 4.55
C GLU A 350 -12.24 -7.85 3.07
N GLN A 351 -11.54 -6.77 2.71
CA GLN A 351 -11.13 -6.43 1.33
C GLN A 351 -9.63 -6.64 1.07
N VAL A 352 -8.84 -6.91 2.12
CA VAL A 352 -7.39 -7.01 2.05
C VAL A 352 -6.95 -8.44 2.28
N ASP A 353 -6.45 -9.08 1.22
CA ASP A 353 -5.81 -10.39 1.29
C ASP A 353 -4.48 -10.32 2.05
N VAL A 354 -3.96 -11.46 2.48
CA VAL A 354 -2.74 -11.53 3.31
C VAL A 354 -1.77 -12.58 2.79
N THR A 355 -0.48 -12.24 2.77
CA THR A 355 0.61 -13.22 2.66
C THR A 355 1.30 -13.42 4.00
N VAL A 356 1.75 -14.65 4.24
CA VAL A 356 2.49 -15.04 5.44
C VAL A 356 3.73 -15.80 4.99
N GLY A 357 4.90 -15.24 5.27
CA GLY A 357 6.19 -15.86 4.99
C GLY A 357 6.78 -16.49 6.25
N SER A 358 7.82 -15.85 6.79
CA SER A 358 8.65 -16.39 7.88
C SER A 358 7.94 -16.88 9.14
N ALA A 359 6.68 -16.51 9.40
CA ALA A 359 5.94 -17.04 10.55
C ALA A 359 5.49 -18.50 10.35
N LEU A 360 5.38 -18.99 9.11
CA LEU A 360 4.89 -20.34 8.84
C LEU A 360 5.93 -21.43 9.16
N ASP A 361 5.45 -22.56 9.69
CA ASP A 361 6.23 -23.77 9.96
C ASP A 361 6.91 -24.38 8.72
N ILE A 362 6.28 -24.27 7.55
CA ILE A 362 6.89 -24.65 6.26
C ILE A 362 8.11 -23.78 5.88
N PHE A 363 8.34 -22.69 6.62
CA PHE A 363 9.50 -21.81 6.54
C PHE A 363 10.25 -21.66 7.87
N GLY A 364 10.08 -22.61 8.80
CA GLY A 364 10.79 -22.61 10.09
C GLY A 364 10.24 -21.63 11.14
N GLY A 365 9.01 -21.12 10.95
CA GLY A 365 8.28 -20.38 11.98
C GLY A 365 7.39 -21.28 12.86
N ASP A 366 6.66 -20.66 13.78
CA ASP A 366 5.85 -21.36 14.78
C ASP A 366 4.37 -21.50 14.38
N MET A 367 3.94 -20.82 13.33
CA MET A 367 2.56 -20.80 12.86
C MET A 367 2.30 -21.97 11.92
N ALA A 368 1.37 -22.86 12.27
CA ALA A 368 1.10 -24.04 11.46
C ALA A 368 0.44 -23.67 10.12
N TYR A 369 1.08 -24.00 8.99
CA TYR A 369 0.53 -23.77 7.65
C TYR A 369 -0.88 -24.34 7.47
N LYS A 370 -1.12 -25.53 8.04
CA LYS A 370 -2.45 -26.18 7.98
C LYS A 370 -3.55 -25.36 8.65
N GLU A 371 -3.23 -24.63 9.72
CA GLU A 371 -4.21 -23.76 10.39
C GLU A 371 -4.53 -22.54 9.54
N VAL A 372 -3.53 -21.97 8.86
CA VAL A 372 -3.72 -20.87 7.90
C VAL A 372 -4.57 -21.31 6.71
N VAL A 373 -4.35 -22.50 6.18
CA VAL A 373 -5.18 -23.09 5.12
C VAL A 373 -6.61 -23.34 5.62
N ALA A 374 -6.79 -23.90 6.81
CA ALA A 374 -8.11 -24.09 7.40
C ALA A 374 -8.84 -22.76 7.59
N TRP A 375 -8.14 -21.72 8.02
CA TRP A 375 -8.67 -20.37 8.13
C TRP A 375 -9.08 -19.80 6.77
N HIS A 376 -8.21 -19.90 5.75
CA HIS A 376 -8.52 -19.51 4.36
C HIS A 376 -9.81 -20.18 3.86
N ASN A 377 -9.92 -21.49 4.04
CA ASN A 377 -11.07 -22.26 3.57
C ASN A 377 -12.38 -21.84 4.25
N LYS A 378 -12.35 -21.49 5.54
CA LYS A 378 -13.52 -20.93 6.24
C LYS A 378 -13.99 -19.63 5.58
N GLN A 379 -13.07 -18.74 5.20
CA GLN A 379 -13.44 -17.50 4.51
C GLN A 379 -14.07 -17.79 3.15
N VAL A 380 -13.48 -18.69 2.36
CA VAL A 380 -14.01 -19.07 1.03
C VAL A 380 -15.38 -19.74 1.12
N MET A 381 -15.65 -20.54 2.16
CA MET A 381 -16.95 -21.17 2.36
C MET A 381 -18.06 -20.15 2.66
N ILE A 382 -17.77 -19.12 3.45
CA ILE A 382 -18.72 -18.01 3.72
C ILE A 382 -19.17 -17.36 2.39
N ARG A 383 -18.29 -17.29 1.38
CA ARG A 383 -18.58 -16.77 0.03
C ARG A 383 -19.68 -17.53 -0.72
N GLN A 384 -19.84 -18.82 -0.46
CA GLN A 384 -20.69 -19.72 -1.26
C GLN A 384 -22.09 -19.88 -0.67
N GLN A 385 -22.35 -19.32 0.51
CA GLN A 385 -23.72 -19.28 1.05
C GLN A 385 -24.50 -18.17 0.35
N PRO A 386 -25.67 -18.46 -0.25
CA PRO A 386 -26.51 -17.42 -0.82
C PRO A 386 -26.99 -16.48 0.29
N SER A 387 -26.82 -15.18 0.08
CA SER A 387 -27.29 -14.09 0.93
C SER A 387 -28.81 -14.03 1.03
#